data_AF-A0A7R7E3Q8-F1
#
_entry.id   AF-A0A7R7E3Q8-F1
#
_cell.length_a   1.000
_cell.length_b   1.000
_cell.length_c   1.000
_cell.angle_alpha   90.00
_cell.angle_beta   90.00
_cell.angle_gamma   90.00
#
_symmetry.space_group_name_H-M   'P 1'
#
loop_
_entity.id
_entity.type
_entity.pdbx_description
1 polymer ?
#
loop_
_entity_poly.entity_id
_entity_poly.type
_entity_poly.pdbx_seq_one_letter_code
_entity_poly.pdbx_strand_id
1 'polypeptide(L)'
;MTLGPRSDRVRPALDSGATNVRIVISSPMAKAPRPPSLGVQARFTLDSRDSINDIFLGAKICAPSRSTGGMGIAMAMRFPGLTLSAAITLMLCGAALVSSSLISSSSTFADDLATRDTFWRNNAFLCAGSSILFPSKEVKGHPQDCDDGDMTLFNGLLCSAGEAAGCDAVALSQSADGRWWRSPRRIGMEATRYDVSFSPDQSLGVLLYVLRTGDKVRFSHWLSWIESHRPCLTKIGGKCFQYGWLRFCSDDVDKRCTLRPADCVRLEAVAQTIGVDGSLCRRTMRELGLPTDILRPLGDFLLGAAAVNDPGYPQHLVGVDILLARKLGVDPSKVNQAAAILTARTNDNPFFQYLNVGATAGVRAAVLSTCPAPERPSGNRFQWTWERVARPDAWVDSMYWECIFLGDLLR
;
A
#
# COMPACT_ATOMS: atom_id res chain seq x y z
N MET A 1 -8.89 58.07 2.47
CA MET A 1 -9.74 57.08 1.79
C MET A 1 -10.39 56.22 2.86
N THR A 2 -11.71 56.17 2.82
CA THR A 2 -12.64 55.77 3.88
C THR A 2 -12.70 54.25 4.07
N LEU A 3 -12.64 53.84 5.33
CA LEU A 3 -12.93 52.48 5.81
C LEU A 3 -14.45 52.27 5.83
N GLY A 4 -14.93 51.14 5.32
CA GLY A 4 -16.32 50.70 5.41
C GLY A 4 -16.42 49.34 6.13
N PRO A 5 -17.45 49.11 6.98
CA PRO A 5 -17.55 47.89 7.78
C PRO A 5 -18.40 46.80 7.09
N ARG A 6 -18.08 45.53 7.34
CA ARG A 6 -18.93 44.36 7.08
C ARG A 6 -18.95 43.50 8.35
N SER A 7 -20.05 43.54 9.11
CA SER A 7 -21.25 42.70 9.00
C SER A 7 -21.07 41.35 9.70
N ASP A 8 -21.40 41.33 10.99
CA ASP A 8 -21.58 40.15 11.81
C ASP A 8 -22.69 39.25 11.26
N ARG A 9 -22.37 37.96 11.05
CA ARG A 9 -23.36 36.90 10.86
C ARG A 9 -23.45 36.04 12.12
N VAL A 10 -24.57 36.19 12.80
CA VAL A 10 -25.08 35.29 13.85
C VAL A 10 -25.25 33.88 13.26
N ARG A 11 -24.69 32.86 13.94
CA ARG A 11 -24.96 31.44 13.67
C ARG A 11 -26.09 30.94 14.58
N PRO A 12 -27.01 30.09 14.10
CA PRO A 12 -28.00 29.47 14.99
C PRO A 12 -27.39 28.29 15.76
N ALA A 13 -27.88 28.12 16.99
CA ALA A 13 -27.55 27.02 17.88
C ALA A 13 -28.09 25.68 17.34
N LEU A 14 -27.29 24.62 17.46
CA LEU A 14 -27.67 23.25 17.15
C LEU A 14 -28.11 22.55 18.44
N ASP A 15 -29.35 22.07 18.42
CA ASP A 15 -30.02 21.31 19.47
C ASP A 15 -29.37 19.93 19.67
N SER A 16 -29.11 19.58 20.93
CA SER A 16 -28.59 18.28 21.36
C SER A 16 -29.76 17.32 21.62
N GLY A 17 -30.11 16.50 20.62
CA GLY A 17 -31.06 15.39 20.79
C GLY A 17 -30.42 14.20 21.50
N ALA A 18 -30.89 13.90 22.71
CA ALA A 18 -30.53 12.69 23.45
C ALA A 18 -31.39 11.50 22.99
N THR A 19 -30.76 10.40 22.57
CA THR A 19 -31.46 9.17 22.18
C THR A 19 -31.54 8.21 23.37
N ASN A 20 -32.76 7.92 23.84
CA ASN A 20 -33.02 6.93 24.88
C ASN A 20 -33.05 5.51 24.27
N VAL A 21 -32.33 4.57 24.90
CA VAL A 21 -32.36 3.14 24.55
C VAL A 21 -33.29 2.40 25.51
N ARG A 22 -34.25 1.64 24.96
CA ARG A 22 -35.20 0.81 25.72
C ARG A 22 -34.87 -0.67 25.47
N ILE A 23 -34.65 -1.44 26.53
CA ILE A 23 -34.39 -2.88 26.46
C ILE A 23 -35.71 -3.62 26.69
N VAL A 24 -36.09 -4.51 25.77
CA VAL A 24 -37.21 -5.45 25.93
C VAL A 24 -36.64 -6.85 25.89
N ILE A 25 -36.91 -7.64 26.94
CA ILE A 25 -36.51 -9.04 27.06
C ILE A 25 -37.75 -9.90 26.81
N SER A 26 -37.69 -10.79 25.83
CA SER A 26 -38.72 -11.80 25.59
C SER A 26 -38.07 -13.17 25.42
N SER A 27 -38.48 -14.14 26.25
CA SER A 27 -38.02 -15.54 26.22
C SER A 27 -38.95 -16.41 25.37
N PRO A 28 -38.44 -17.34 24.54
CA PRO A 28 -39.26 -18.40 23.98
C PRO A 28 -39.11 -19.73 24.74
N MET A 29 -40.24 -20.45 24.83
CA MET A 29 -40.36 -21.77 25.46
C MET A 29 -39.81 -22.92 24.59
N ALA A 30 -39.10 -23.82 25.27
CA ALA A 30 -39.03 -25.29 25.16
C ALA A 30 -39.11 -26.02 23.80
N LYS A 31 -38.02 -26.73 23.46
CA LYS A 31 -38.01 -28.14 23.00
C LYS A 31 -36.67 -28.83 23.36
N ALA A 32 -36.74 -30.13 23.62
CA ALA A 32 -35.80 -30.99 24.37
C ALA A 32 -34.52 -31.44 23.59
N PRO A 33 -33.59 -32.25 24.15
CA PRO A 33 -32.18 -31.86 24.29
C PRO A 33 -31.21 -32.57 23.33
N ARG A 34 -30.13 -31.87 22.96
CA ARG A 34 -28.85 -32.45 22.50
C ARG A 34 -27.73 -31.99 23.45
N PRO A 35 -26.66 -32.78 23.64
CA PRO A 35 -25.64 -32.51 24.66
C PRO A 35 -24.85 -31.23 24.36
N PRO A 36 -24.36 -30.52 25.40
CA PRO A 36 -23.83 -29.16 25.25
C PRO A 36 -22.40 -29.17 24.72
N SER A 37 -22.18 -28.52 23.58
CA SER A 37 -20.94 -27.78 23.34
C SER A 37 -21.14 -26.38 23.92
N LEU A 38 -20.44 -26.07 25.01
CA LEU A 38 -20.42 -24.70 25.55
C LEU A 38 -19.77 -23.76 24.52
N GLY A 39 -20.60 -23.00 23.82
CA GLY A 39 -20.21 -21.81 23.08
C GLY A 39 -21.08 -20.66 23.57
N VAL A 40 -20.49 -19.72 24.32
CA VAL A 40 -21.16 -18.46 24.67
C VAL A 40 -21.16 -17.59 23.41
N GLN A 41 -22.32 -17.42 22.78
CA GLN A 41 -22.55 -16.42 21.75
C GLN A 41 -23.26 -15.22 22.37
N ALA A 42 -22.57 -14.07 22.42
CA ALA A 42 -23.22 -12.78 22.56
C ALA A 42 -23.54 -12.26 21.14
N ARG A 43 -24.80 -11.93 20.89
CA ARG A 43 -25.27 -11.38 19.62
C ARG A 43 -25.57 -9.90 19.81
N PHE A 44 -24.84 -9.04 19.13
CA PHE A 44 -25.18 -7.62 19.00
C PHE A 44 -25.82 -7.41 17.62
N THR A 45 -27.05 -6.93 17.60
CA THR A 45 -27.73 -6.49 16.37
C THR A 45 -27.62 -4.97 16.29
N LEU A 46 -26.89 -4.48 15.28
CA LEU A 46 -26.96 -3.09 14.82
C LEU A 46 -27.89 -3.06 13.62
N ASP A 47 -28.83 -2.12 13.65
CA ASP A 47 -29.84 -1.91 12.62
C ASP A 47 -29.15 -1.39 11.33
N SER A 48 -29.29 -2.16 10.25
CA SER A 48 -28.53 -1.99 9.02
C SER A 48 -29.31 -1.20 7.98
N ARG A 49 -28.84 0.02 7.71
CA ARG A 49 -28.73 0.51 6.34
C ARG A 49 -27.27 0.86 6.12
N ASP A 50 -26.72 0.21 5.10
CA ASP A 50 -25.36 0.29 4.56
C ASP A 50 -24.39 -0.80 5.03
N SER A 51 -24.01 -1.58 4.01
CA SER A 51 -23.15 -2.76 4.00
C SER A 51 -21.73 -2.46 4.46
N ILE A 52 -21.31 -3.10 5.55
CA ILE A 52 -19.90 -3.38 5.85
C ILE A 52 -19.77 -4.88 6.04
N ASN A 53 -18.83 -5.49 5.32
CA ASN A 53 -18.52 -6.92 5.39
C ASN A 53 -18.08 -7.31 6.81
N ASP A 54 -18.85 -8.21 7.43
CA ASP A 54 -18.41 -8.99 8.58
C ASP A 54 -17.26 -9.93 8.15
N ILE A 55 -16.07 -9.72 8.70
CA ILE A 55 -14.94 -10.65 8.55
C ILE A 55 -15.17 -11.82 9.49
N PHE A 56 -15.74 -12.91 8.96
CA PHE A 56 -15.72 -14.21 9.61
C PHE A 56 -14.38 -14.93 9.34
N LEU A 57 -13.55 -15.06 10.37
CA LEU A 57 -12.39 -15.96 10.36
C LEU A 57 -12.85 -17.42 10.55
N GLY A 58 -13.37 -18.01 9.48
CA GLY A 58 -13.62 -19.44 9.36
C GLY A 58 -12.55 -20.10 8.49
N ALA A 59 -11.37 -20.38 9.04
CA ALA A 59 -10.34 -21.14 8.33
C ALA A 59 -10.71 -22.64 8.34
N LYS A 60 -11.23 -23.14 7.21
CA LYS A 60 -11.41 -24.57 6.97
C LYS A 60 -10.08 -25.13 6.45
N ILE A 61 -9.29 -25.74 7.33
CA ILE A 61 -8.07 -26.45 6.96
C ILE A 61 -8.47 -27.75 6.24
N CYS A 62 -8.27 -27.81 4.93
CA CYS A 62 -8.33 -29.06 4.19
C CYS A 62 -6.99 -29.79 4.36
N ALA A 63 -7.03 -30.98 4.97
CA ALA A 63 -5.89 -31.89 5.04
C ALA A 63 -5.55 -32.43 3.63
N PRO A 64 -4.26 -32.61 3.29
CA PRO A 64 -3.88 -33.17 2.00
C PRO A 64 -4.12 -34.70 1.97
N SER A 65 -4.87 -35.13 0.97
CA SER A 65 -5.00 -36.53 0.56
C SER A 65 -3.67 -37.01 -0.04
N ARG A 66 -3.15 -38.13 0.47
CA ARG A 66 -2.09 -38.92 -0.17
C ARG A 66 -2.67 -39.59 -1.41
N SER A 67 -2.12 -39.31 -2.58
CA SER A 67 -2.20 -40.24 -3.71
C SER A 67 -0.82 -40.50 -4.33
N THR A 68 -0.49 -41.78 -4.29
CA THR A 68 0.54 -42.54 -4.97
C THR A 68 0.77 -42.23 -6.46
N GLY A 69 2.04 -42.33 -6.88
CA GLY A 69 2.45 -43.13 -8.04
C GLY A 69 2.47 -42.44 -9.42
N GLY A 70 3.66 -42.07 -9.87
CA GLY A 70 3.93 -41.70 -11.27
C GLY A 70 5.30 -42.23 -11.73
N MET A 71 5.30 -43.39 -12.40
CA MET A 71 6.44 -43.95 -13.12
C MET A 71 6.76 -43.06 -14.34
N GLY A 72 7.97 -42.51 -14.41
CA GLY A 72 8.51 -41.89 -15.62
C GLY A 72 9.15 -42.95 -16.51
N ILE A 73 8.60 -43.12 -17.71
CA ILE A 73 9.15 -43.95 -18.79
C ILE A 73 10.30 -43.16 -19.45
N ALA A 74 11.53 -43.65 -19.32
CA ALA A 74 12.67 -43.18 -20.11
C ALA A 74 12.64 -43.86 -21.49
N MET A 75 12.30 -43.10 -22.54
CA MET A 75 12.34 -43.57 -23.91
C MET A 75 13.72 -43.27 -24.52
N ALA A 76 14.62 -44.25 -24.47
CA ALA A 76 15.91 -44.19 -25.17
C ALA A 76 15.72 -44.61 -26.63
N MET A 77 15.77 -43.65 -27.57
CA MET A 77 15.84 -43.95 -29.00
C MET A 77 17.24 -44.48 -29.34
N ARG A 78 17.35 -45.76 -29.72
CA ARG A 78 18.56 -46.34 -30.31
C ARG A 78 18.50 -46.21 -31.83
N PHE A 79 19.43 -45.49 -32.42
CA PHE A 79 19.69 -45.52 -33.87
C PHE A 79 20.70 -46.64 -34.18
N PRO A 80 20.33 -47.70 -34.91
CA PRO A 80 21.29 -48.70 -35.35
C PRO A 80 22.10 -48.14 -36.55
N GLY A 81 23.42 -48.03 -36.40
CA GLY A 81 24.34 -47.74 -37.51
C GLY A 81 25.29 -46.56 -37.32
N LEU A 82 25.17 -45.78 -36.25
CA LEU A 82 26.15 -44.73 -35.94
C LEU A 82 27.25 -45.26 -35.02
N THR A 83 28.47 -45.31 -35.54
CA THR A 83 29.66 -45.56 -34.71
C THR A 83 29.88 -44.38 -33.76
N LEU A 84 30.32 -44.64 -32.53
CA LEU A 84 30.51 -43.66 -31.46
C LEU A 84 31.40 -42.46 -31.89
N SER A 85 32.29 -42.67 -32.86
CA SER A 85 33.16 -41.64 -33.41
C SER A 85 32.43 -40.64 -34.34
N ALA A 86 31.41 -41.08 -35.10
CA ALA A 86 30.62 -40.21 -35.97
C ALA A 86 29.62 -39.33 -35.19
N ALA A 87 29.10 -39.83 -34.06
CA ALA A 87 28.20 -39.06 -33.19
C ALA A 87 28.90 -37.90 -32.46
N ILE A 88 30.19 -38.07 -32.11
CA ILE A 88 31.00 -37.04 -31.43
C ILE A 88 31.39 -35.91 -32.41
N THR A 89 31.72 -36.22 -33.66
CA THR A 89 32.05 -35.21 -34.67
C THR A 89 30.83 -34.37 -35.09
N LEU A 90 29.63 -34.96 -35.15
CA LEU A 90 28.40 -34.20 -35.44
C LEU A 90 27.99 -33.29 -34.26
N MET A 91 28.22 -33.71 -33.01
CA MET A 91 28.01 -32.87 -31.83
C MET A 91 29.01 -31.70 -31.74
N LEU A 92 30.27 -31.92 -32.11
CA LEU A 92 31.30 -30.87 -32.06
C LEU A 92 31.20 -29.86 -33.22
N CYS A 93 30.75 -30.27 -34.42
CA CYS A 93 30.51 -29.32 -35.52
C CYS A 93 29.20 -28.52 -35.34
N GLY A 94 28.17 -29.10 -34.70
CA GLY A 94 26.94 -28.36 -34.37
C GLY A 94 27.12 -27.32 -33.25
N ALA A 95 28.01 -27.57 -32.29
CA ALA A 95 28.29 -26.64 -31.20
C ALA A 95 29.04 -25.37 -31.64
N ALA A 96 29.84 -25.46 -32.72
CA ALA A 96 30.62 -24.32 -33.22
C ALA A 96 29.80 -23.33 -34.07
N LEU A 97 28.70 -23.78 -34.71
CA LEU A 97 27.85 -22.91 -35.56
C LEU A 97 26.66 -22.28 -34.81
N VAL A 98 26.27 -22.81 -33.65
CA VAL A 98 25.18 -22.23 -32.84
C VAL A 98 25.69 -21.20 -31.81
N SER A 99 27.00 -21.17 -31.55
CA SER A 99 27.60 -20.29 -30.52
C SER A 99 27.76 -18.82 -30.94
N SER A 100 27.51 -18.47 -32.21
CA SER A 100 27.77 -17.11 -32.72
C SER A 100 26.53 -16.22 -32.88
N SER A 101 25.32 -16.69 -32.59
CA SER A 101 24.08 -15.93 -32.88
C SER A 101 23.30 -15.41 -31.65
N LEU A 102 23.80 -15.59 -30.42
CA LEU A 102 23.05 -15.26 -29.20
C LEU A 102 23.51 -13.98 -28.47
N ILE A 103 24.39 -13.17 -29.03
CA ILE A 103 25.07 -12.10 -28.27
C ILE A 103 24.46 -10.69 -28.44
N SER A 104 23.51 -10.44 -29.36
CA SER A 104 23.13 -9.05 -29.71
C SER A 104 21.74 -8.54 -29.27
N SER A 105 20.97 -9.28 -28.46
CA SER A 105 19.60 -8.85 -28.13
C SER A 105 19.47 -8.02 -26.84
N SER A 106 20.50 -7.92 -26.01
CA SER A 106 20.41 -7.24 -24.70
C SER A 106 20.55 -5.72 -24.75
N SER A 107 21.22 -5.15 -25.77
CA SER A 107 21.42 -3.70 -25.86
C SER A 107 20.14 -2.92 -26.18
N THR A 108 19.28 -3.47 -27.05
CA THR A 108 18.04 -2.82 -27.49
C THR A 108 17.10 -2.46 -26.33
N PHE A 109 16.92 -3.34 -25.35
CA PHE A 109 16.02 -3.11 -24.22
C PHE A 109 16.51 -2.08 -23.20
N ALA A 110 17.82 -1.87 -23.08
CA ALA A 110 18.37 -0.87 -22.16
C ALA A 110 18.12 0.55 -22.69
N ASP A 111 18.34 0.75 -23.99
CA ASP A 111 18.12 2.01 -24.68
C ASP A 111 16.62 2.38 -24.68
N ASP A 112 15.74 1.38 -24.78
CA ASP A 112 14.29 1.59 -24.71
C ASP A 112 13.84 2.16 -23.36
N LEU A 113 14.33 1.62 -22.24
CA LEU A 113 13.89 2.09 -20.91
C LEU A 113 14.35 3.52 -20.63
N ALA A 114 15.59 3.87 -20.98
CA ALA A 114 16.10 5.23 -20.81
C ALA A 114 15.34 6.25 -21.67
N THR A 115 15.05 5.88 -22.93
CA THR A 115 14.24 6.70 -23.84
C THR A 115 12.83 6.90 -23.31
N ARG A 116 12.19 5.83 -22.81
CA ARG A 116 10.83 5.89 -22.24
C ARG A 116 10.78 6.69 -20.96
N ASP A 117 11.77 6.58 -20.08
CA ASP A 117 11.85 7.38 -18.85
C ASP A 117 11.92 8.88 -19.15
N THR A 118 12.74 9.28 -20.13
CA THR A 118 12.80 10.68 -20.58
C THR A 118 11.44 11.17 -21.05
N PHE A 119 10.72 10.36 -21.84
CA PHE A 119 9.36 10.66 -22.26
C PHE A 119 8.40 10.77 -21.06
N TRP A 120 8.42 9.85 -20.11
CA TRP A 120 7.54 9.88 -18.94
C TRP A 120 7.77 11.13 -18.09
N ARG A 121 9.03 11.47 -17.79
CA ARG A 121 9.41 12.65 -16.99
C ARG A 121 8.96 13.96 -17.64
N ASN A 122 9.05 14.05 -18.97
CA ASN A 122 8.60 15.23 -19.71
C ASN A 122 7.07 15.38 -19.77
N ASN A 123 6.31 14.32 -19.49
CA ASN A 123 4.85 14.33 -19.57
C ASN A 123 4.15 14.19 -18.21
N ALA A 124 4.88 13.84 -17.16
CA ALA A 124 4.34 13.70 -15.82
C ALA A 124 3.82 15.03 -15.26
N PHE A 125 2.69 14.98 -14.55
CA PHE A 125 2.05 16.17 -14.01
C PHE A 125 2.70 16.63 -12.70
N LEU A 126 2.93 17.93 -12.58
CA LEU A 126 3.40 18.57 -11.34
C LEU A 126 2.34 19.57 -10.86
N CYS A 127 1.97 19.47 -9.59
CA CYS A 127 1.00 20.39 -8.99
C CYS A 127 1.67 21.71 -8.57
N ALA A 128 1.11 22.84 -9.02
CA ALA A 128 1.41 24.16 -8.52
C ALA A 128 0.50 24.50 -7.34
N GLY A 129 0.79 23.94 -6.17
CA GLY A 129 -0.05 24.05 -4.97
C GLY A 129 0.68 24.46 -3.70
N SER A 130 2.00 24.56 -3.76
CA SER A 130 2.85 24.90 -2.61
C SER A 130 3.97 25.83 -3.07
N SER A 131 4.92 26.15 -2.18
CA SER A 131 6.12 26.90 -2.55
C SER A 131 6.97 26.20 -3.61
N ILE A 132 6.79 24.88 -3.80
CA ILE A 132 7.44 24.12 -4.86
C ILE A 132 6.42 23.33 -5.70
N LEU A 133 6.80 23.00 -6.92
CA LEU A 133 6.12 22.00 -7.74
C LEU A 133 6.37 20.61 -7.15
N PHE A 134 5.35 19.76 -7.12
CA PHE A 134 5.49 18.39 -6.62
C PHE A 134 4.73 17.37 -7.50
N PRO A 135 5.18 16.11 -7.57
CA PRO A 135 4.46 15.05 -8.28
C PRO A 135 3.03 14.93 -7.74
N SER A 136 2.03 15.02 -8.62
CA SER A 136 0.61 14.94 -8.26
C SER A 136 -0.25 14.34 -9.39
N LYS A 137 -1.53 14.11 -9.10
CA LYS A 137 -2.57 13.72 -10.07
C LYS A 137 -3.25 14.97 -10.62
N GLU A 138 -3.70 14.92 -11.86
CA GLU A 138 -4.68 15.87 -12.40
C GLU A 138 -6.08 15.51 -11.93
N VAL A 139 -6.93 16.51 -11.71
CA VAL A 139 -8.37 16.27 -11.65
C VAL A 139 -8.86 15.97 -13.07
N LYS A 140 -9.62 14.88 -13.23
CA LYS A 140 -10.15 14.47 -14.53
C LYS A 140 -10.97 15.60 -15.17
N GLY A 141 -10.58 16.04 -16.35
CA GLY A 141 -11.22 17.14 -17.08
C GLY A 141 -10.80 18.55 -16.61
N HIS A 142 -9.95 18.65 -15.60
CA HIS A 142 -9.45 19.90 -15.03
C HIS A 142 -7.92 19.82 -14.87
N PRO A 143 -7.15 19.92 -15.97
CA PRO A 143 -5.70 19.69 -15.98
C PRO A 143 -4.89 20.74 -15.21
N GLN A 144 -5.54 21.82 -14.74
CA GLN A 144 -4.92 22.83 -13.88
C GLN A 144 -5.15 22.55 -12.39
N ASP A 145 -6.07 21.63 -12.08
CA ASP A 145 -6.42 21.29 -10.70
C ASP A 145 -5.68 20.02 -10.27
N CYS A 146 -5.15 20.05 -9.05
CA CYS A 146 -4.47 18.92 -8.47
C CYS A 146 -5.47 18.00 -7.75
N ASP A 147 -5.38 16.69 -7.99
CA ASP A 147 -6.01 15.67 -7.17
C ASP A 147 -4.97 15.15 -6.16
N ASP A 148 -5.12 15.56 -4.90
CA ASP A 148 -4.16 15.25 -3.85
C ASP A 148 -4.57 14.07 -2.98
N GLY A 149 -5.49 13.21 -3.45
CA GLY A 149 -6.09 12.13 -2.67
C GLY A 149 -5.09 11.34 -1.82
N ASP A 150 -4.16 10.60 -2.44
CA ASP A 150 -3.16 9.79 -1.72
C ASP A 150 -1.73 10.20 -2.06
N MET A 151 -1.50 11.49 -2.27
CA MET A 151 -0.22 11.93 -2.82
C MET A 151 0.98 11.74 -1.90
N THR A 152 0.81 11.74 -0.58
CA THR A 152 1.89 11.36 0.35
C THR A 152 2.32 9.89 0.20
N LEU A 153 1.39 8.97 -0.07
CA LEU A 153 1.71 7.57 -0.37
C LEU A 153 2.59 7.48 -1.62
N PHE A 154 2.11 8.06 -2.73
CA PHE A 154 2.75 7.96 -4.03
C PHE A 154 4.10 8.70 -4.09
N ASN A 155 4.21 9.86 -3.44
CA ASN A 155 5.47 10.57 -3.31
C ASN A 155 6.48 9.79 -2.45
N GLY A 156 6.01 9.06 -1.43
CA GLY A 156 6.85 8.14 -0.66
C GLY A 156 7.38 6.98 -1.49
N LEU A 157 6.58 6.42 -2.40
CA LEU A 157 7.03 5.40 -3.36
C LEU A 157 8.12 5.94 -4.28
N LEU A 158 7.89 7.11 -4.91
CA LEU A 158 8.87 7.81 -5.73
C LEU A 158 10.18 8.05 -4.97
N CYS A 159 10.09 8.62 -3.76
CA CYS A 159 11.25 8.83 -2.89
C CYS A 159 12.02 7.52 -2.65
N SER A 160 11.29 6.44 -2.39
CA SER A 160 11.88 5.13 -2.10
C SER A 160 12.63 4.50 -3.29
N ALA A 161 12.30 4.91 -4.52
CA ALA A 161 12.99 4.55 -5.76
C ALA A 161 14.15 5.52 -6.09
N GLY A 162 14.28 6.64 -5.35
CA GLY A 162 15.35 7.61 -5.51
C GLY A 162 14.95 8.92 -6.17
N GLU A 163 13.67 9.12 -6.45
CA GLU A 163 13.16 10.36 -7.04
C GLU A 163 13.11 11.48 -6.00
N ALA A 164 13.99 12.48 -6.16
CA ALA A 164 14.16 13.58 -5.19
C ALA A 164 12.87 14.39 -5.00
N ALA A 165 12.15 14.68 -6.09
CA ALA A 165 10.89 15.42 -6.03
C ALA A 165 9.83 14.72 -5.16
N GLY A 166 9.83 13.38 -5.14
CA GLY A 166 8.98 12.60 -4.25
C GLY A 166 9.37 12.75 -2.78
N CYS A 167 10.67 12.76 -2.47
CA CYS A 167 11.14 12.97 -1.11
C CYS A 167 10.78 14.36 -0.59
N ASP A 168 10.99 15.40 -1.40
CA ASP A 168 10.68 16.78 -1.07
C ASP A 168 9.18 16.97 -0.81
N ALA A 169 8.34 16.35 -1.65
CA ALA A 169 6.89 16.40 -1.49
C ALA A 169 6.41 15.77 -0.17
N VAL A 170 6.97 14.62 0.24
CA VAL A 170 6.63 14.01 1.55
C VAL A 170 7.13 14.90 2.70
N ALA A 171 8.35 15.41 2.62
CA ALA A 171 8.92 16.27 3.66
C ALA A 171 8.09 17.55 3.86
N LEU A 172 7.67 18.18 2.75
CA LEU A 172 6.84 19.38 2.75
C LEU A 172 5.37 19.13 3.07
N SER A 173 4.93 17.87 3.11
CA SER A 173 3.60 17.51 3.58
C SER A 173 3.48 17.49 5.10
N GLN A 174 4.56 17.76 5.85
CA GLN A 174 4.51 17.88 7.30
C GLN A 174 4.35 19.33 7.75
N SER A 175 3.34 19.63 8.55
CA SER A 175 3.19 20.94 9.19
C SER A 175 4.13 21.14 10.38
N ALA A 176 4.25 22.38 10.83
CA ALA A 176 5.14 22.77 11.92
C ALA A 176 4.83 22.08 13.26
N ASP A 177 3.61 21.59 13.47
CA ASP A 177 3.19 20.83 14.66
C ASP A 177 3.59 19.33 14.61
N GLY A 178 4.17 18.87 13.50
CA GLY A 178 4.57 17.48 13.31
C GLY A 178 3.54 16.59 12.60
N ARG A 179 2.33 17.09 12.32
CA ARG A 179 1.31 16.36 11.55
C ARG A 179 1.73 16.20 10.09
N TRP A 180 1.55 15.02 9.53
CA TRP A 180 1.58 14.82 8.09
C TRP A 180 0.20 14.97 7.45
N TRP A 181 0.19 15.51 6.24
CA TRP A 181 -1.00 15.78 5.43
C TRP A 181 -0.98 14.97 4.13
N ARG A 182 -2.11 14.93 3.42
CA ARG A 182 -2.26 14.18 2.16
C ARG A 182 -1.29 14.63 1.06
N SER A 183 -0.92 15.90 1.07
CA SER A 183 0.06 16.53 0.17
C SER A 183 0.49 17.88 0.75
N PRO A 184 1.52 18.54 0.17
CA PRO A 184 1.93 19.87 0.60
C PRO A 184 0.81 20.92 0.49
N ARG A 185 -0.07 20.81 -0.52
CA ARG A 185 -1.18 21.75 -0.74
C ARG A 185 -2.29 21.60 0.32
N ARG A 186 -2.42 20.42 0.92
CA ARG A 186 -3.51 20.12 1.88
C ARG A 186 -3.20 20.54 3.31
N ILE A 187 -2.04 21.14 3.59
CA ILE A 187 -1.70 21.61 4.94
C ILE A 187 -2.72 22.64 5.43
N GLY A 188 -3.30 22.38 6.60
CA GLY A 188 -4.28 23.27 7.24
C GLY A 188 -5.68 23.20 6.62
N MET A 189 -5.91 22.39 5.59
CA MET A 189 -7.23 22.17 5.03
C MET A 189 -7.94 21.08 5.82
N GLU A 190 -8.87 21.48 6.69
CA GLU A 190 -9.71 20.51 7.41
C GLU A 190 -10.57 19.70 6.42
N ALA A 191 -10.73 18.42 6.72
CA ALA A 191 -11.56 17.52 5.95
C ALA A 191 -12.99 18.03 5.78
N THR A 192 -13.49 17.97 4.55
CA THR A 192 -14.94 17.83 4.37
C THR A 192 -15.37 16.45 4.91
N ARG A 193 -16.67 16.22 5.09
CA ARG A 193 -17.23 15.00 5.73
C ARG A 193 -16.63 13.67 5.24
N TYR A 194 -16.06 13.62 4.04
CA TYR A 194 -15.50 12.41 3.42
C TYR A 194 -14.01 12.45 3.05
N ASP A 195 -13.26 13.48 3.46
CA ASP A 195 -11.87 13.70 3.03
C ASP A 195 -10.92 13.93 4.23
N VAL A 196 -10.76 12.93 5.11
CA VAL A 196 -9.90 13.03 6.32
C VAL A 196 -8.51 13.56 5.95
N SER A 197 -7.86 14.37 6.79
CA SER A 197 -6.60 15.02 6.38
C SER A 197 -5.43 14.06 6.10
N PHE A 198 -5.51 12.84 6.63
CA PHE A 198 -4.47 11.83 6.51
C PHE A 198 -5.05 10.42 6.70
N SER A 199 -4.57 9.44 5.95
CA SER A 199 -5.01 8.04 6.03
C SER A 199 -3.88 7.09 6.46
N PRO A 200 -4.20 5.88 6.94
CA PRO A 200 -3.22 4.82 7.18
C PRO A 200 -2.45 4.45 5.91
N ASP A 201 -3.04 4.61 4.73
CA ASP A 201 -2.40 4.25 3.47
C ASP A 201 -1.30 5.27 3.13
N GLN A 202 -1.54 6.56 3.36
CA GLN A 202 -0.53 7.61 3.25
C GLN A 202 0.61 7.46 4.26
N SER A 203 0.35 6.83 5.40
CA SER A 203 1.40 6.53 6.39
C SER A 203 2.51 5.66 5.77
N LEU A 204 2.18 4.74 4.86
CA LEU A 204 3.17 3.91 4.17
C LEU A 204 4.16 4.76 3.36
N GLY A 205 3.68 5.84 2.75
CA GLY A 205 4.55 6.79 2.05
C GLY A 205 5.53 7.50 2.97
N VAL A 206 5.07 7.94 4.15
CA VAL A 206 5.93 8.53 5.18
C VAL A 206 6.99 7.53 5.65
N LEU A 207 6.60 6.28 5.90
CA LEU A 207 7.52 5.23 6.33
C LEU A 207 8.61 4.95 5.29
N LEU A 208 8.23 4.88 4.00
CA LEU A 208 9.18 4.73 2.90
C LEU A 208 10.14 5.92 2.78
N TYR A 209 9.63 7.15 2.91
CA TYR A 209 10.42 8.37 2.93
C TYR A 209 11.43 8.39 4.08
N VAL A 210 10.99 8.06 5.30
CA VAL A 210 11.85 8.06 6.49
C VAL A 210 12.95 7.01 6.38
N LEU A 211 12.64 5.81 5.89
CA LEU A 211 13.67 4.79 5.65
C LEU A 211 14.68 5.21 4.57
N ARG A 212 14.23 5.93 3.54
CA ARG A 212 15.11 6.40 2.47
C ARG A 212 16.04 7.51 2.95
N THR A 213 15.53 8.46 3.72
CA THR A 213 16.23 9.71 4.06
C THR A 213 16.90 9.67 5.41
N GLY A 214 16.44 8.80 6.32
CA GLY A 214 16.88 8.79 7.71
C GLY A 214 16.42 10.03 8.50
N ASP A 215 15.35 10.72 8.09
CA ASP A 215 14.86 11.92 8.76
C ASP A 215 14.21 11.61 10.12
N LYS A 216 15.07 11.43 11.12
CA LYS A 216 14.68 11.12 12.51
C LYS A 216 13.89 12.25 13.16
N VAL A 217 14.19 13.50 12.80
CA VAL A 217 13.61 14.69 13.44
C VAL A 217 12.14 14.78 13.08
N ARG A 218 11.81 14.75 11.78
CA ARG A 218 10.43 14.79 11.33
C ARG A 218 9.63 13.59 11.82
N PHE A 219 10.24 12.40 11.77
CA PHE A 219 9.58 11.20 12.24
C PHE A 219 9.25 11.26 13.75
N SER A 220 10.20 11.73 14.57
CA SER A 220 9.98 11.92 16.01
C SER A 220 8.87 12.94 16.29
N HIS A 221 8.86 14.07 15.57
CA HIS A 221 7.79 15.07 15.70
C HIS A 221 6.41 14.50 15.39
N TRP A 222 6.31 13.60 14.42
CA TRP A 222 5.04 12.96 14.10
C TRP A 222 4.60 11.95 15.14
N LEU A 223 5.51 11.13 15.66
CA LEU A 223 5.17 10.23 16.77
C LEU A 223 4.67 11.02 17.99
N SER A 224 5.32 12.14 18.32
CA SER A 224 4.85 13.06 19.36
C SER A 224 3.49 13.70 19.03
N TRP A 225 3.26 14.06 17.77
CA TRP A 225 1.97 14.59 17.32
C TRP A 225 0.86 13.53 17.48
N ILE A 226 1.07 12.30 17.03
CA ILE A 226 0.12 11.18 17.16
C ILE A 226 -0.22 10.94 18.64
N GLU A 227 0.79 10.94 19.53
CA GLU A 227 0.61 10.74 20.97
C GLU A 227 -0.21 11.86 21.61
N SER A 228 0.12 13.11 21.31
CA SER A 228 -0.52 14.30 21.88
C SER A 228 -1.94 14.56 21.34
N HIS A 229 -2.29 14.03 20.17
CA HIS A 229 -3.59 14.23 19.52
C HIS A 229 -4.53 13.02 19.65
N ARG A 230 -4.25 12.11 20.61
CA ARG A 230 -5.15 11.00 20.93
C ARG A 230 -6.53 11.52 21.34
N PRO A 231 -7.63 10.87 20.89
CA PRO A 231 -8.98 11.25 21.28
C PRO A 231 -9.17 11.04 22.78
N CYS A 232 -9.93 11.92 23.45
CA CYS A 232 -10.27 11.68 24.85
C CYS A 232 -11.45 10.71 24.96
N LEU A 233 -11.29 9.58 25.67
CA LEU A 233 -12.37 8.63 25.94
C LEU A 233 -13.24 9.08 27.11
N THR A 234 -12.61 9.52 28.19
CA THR A 234 -13.28 9.89 29.45
C THR A 234 -12.77 11.23 29.94
N LYS A 235 -13.67 12.19 30.17
CA LYS A 235 -13.35 13.51 30.75
C LYS A 235 -13.89 13.62 32.17
N ILE A 236 -13.08 14.16 33.08
CA ILE A 236 -13.47 14.47 34.47
C ILE A 236 -13.04 15.90 34.77
N GLY A 237 -13.99 16.77 35.13
CA GLY A 237 -13.71 18.20 35.40
C GLY A 237 -13.09 18.95 34.21
N GLY A 238 -13.50 18.62 32.98
CA GLY A 238 -12.97 19.22 31.75
C GLY A 238 -11.59 18.72 31.31
N LYS A 239 -10.89 17.96 32.16
CA LYS A 239 -9.60 17.34 31.83
C LYS A 239 -9.79 15.94 31.27
N CYS A 240 -8.96 15.55 30.32
CA CYS A 240 -8.97 14.18 29.84
C CYS A 240 -8.38 13.24 30.90
N PHE A 241 -9.18 12.29 31.37
CA PHE A 241 -8.76 11.28 32.33
C PHE A 241 -8.18 10.05 31.64
N GLN A 242 -8.75 9.67 30.49
CA GLN A 242 -8.29 8.53 29.71
C GLN A 242 -8.24 8.87 28.22
N TYR A 243 -7.06 8.77 27.62
CA TYR A 243 -6.86 8.94 26.19
C TYR A 243 -7.10 7.62 25.44
N GLY A 244 -7.70 7.71 24.26
CA GLY A 244 -8.06 6.58 23.42
C GLY A 244 -6.95 6.11 22.51
N TRP A 245 -7.33 5.30 21.53
CA TRP A 245 -6.41 4.72 20.56
C TRP A 245 -5.81 5.77 19.62
N LEU A 246 -4.63 5.45 19.08
CA LEU A 246 -3.84 6.31 18.20
C LEU A 246 -4.54 6.57 16.86
N ARG A 247 -4.33 7.76 16.29
CA ARG A 247 -4.85 8.16 14.98
C ARG A 247 -3.80 8.98 14.22
N PHE A 248 -3.83 8.91 12.89
CA PHE A 248 -2.95 9.72 12.04
C PHE A 248 -3.51 11.12 11.74
N CYS A 249 -4.76 11.39 12.08
CA CYS A 249 -5.45 12.66 11.84
C CYS A 249 -6.37 13.01 13.03
N SER A 250 -6.76 14.28 13.13
CA SER A 250 -7.69 14.76 14.18
C SER A 250 -9.15 14.82 13.72
N ASP A 251 -9.39 14.82 12.41
CA ASP A 251 -10.68 15.00 11.73
C ASP A 251 -11.35 13.65 11.37
N ASP A 252 -11.18 12.66 12.25
CA ASP A 252 -11.59 11.27 12.06
C ASP A 252 -13.07 10.99 12.37
N VAL A 253 -13.96 11.61 11.59
CA VAL A 253 -15.42 11.48 11.80
C VAL A 253 -15.87 10.01 11.62
N ASP A 254 -15.27 9.28 10.69
CA ASP A 254 -15.68 7.91 10.32
C ASP A 254 -14.59 6.84 10.51
N LYS A 255 -13.60 7.11 11.36
CA LYS A 255 -12.57 6.14 11.78
C LYS A 255 -11.58 5.73 10.70
N ARG A 256 -11.53 6.44 9.58
CA ARG A 256 -10.59 6.18 8.48
C ARG A 256 -9.15 6.51 8.78
N CYS A 257 -8.83 7.29 9.80
CA CYS A 257 -7.44 7.57 10.19
C CYS A 257 -6.99 6.92 11.49
N THR A 258 -7.80 6.01 12.04
CA THR A 258 -7.45 5.22 13.22
C THR A 258 -6.33 4.22 12.88
N LEU A 259 -5.29 4.15 13.71
CA LEU A 259 -4.19 3.20 13.51
C LEU A 259 -4.70 1.76 13.65
N ARG A 260 -4.32 0.89 12.73
CA ARG A 260 -4.55 -0.56 12.83
C ARG A 260 -3.36 -1.24 13.52
N PRO A 261 -3.52 -2.46 14.06
CA PRO A 261 -2.39 -3.20 14.62
C PRO A 261 -1.20 -3.35 13.66
N ALA A 262 -1.46 -3.56 12.37
CA ALA A 262 -0.41 -3.63 11.36
C ALA A 262 0.34 -2.28 11.19
N ASP A 263 -0.35 -1.14 11.31
CA ASP A 263 0.28 0.17 11.23
C ASP A 263 1.26 0.38 12.41
N CYS A 264 0.88 -0.09 13.61
CA CYS A 264 1.77 -0.08 14.77
C CYS A 264 3.04 -0.89 14.57
N VAL A 265 2.93 -2.10 14.01
CA VAL A 265 4.11 -2.95 13.74
C VAL A 265 5.07 -2.27 12.76
N ARG A 266 4.54 -1.60 11.73
CA ARG A 266 5.36 -0.86 10.76
C ARG A 266 6.04 0.35 11.38
N LEU A 267 5.31 1.15 12.17
CA LEU A 267 5.86 2.31 12.89
C LEU A 267 6.99 1.90 13.83
N GLU A 268 6.77 0.86 14.64
CA GLU A 268 7.78 0.32 15.57
C GLU A 268 9.03 -0.16 14.81
N ALA A 269 8.85 -0.89 13.71
CA ALA A 269 9.95 -1.40 12.90
C ALA A 269 10.78 -0.26 12.29
N VAL A 270 10.13 0.75 11.68
CA VAL A 270 10.83 1.92 11.10
C VAL A 270 11.55 2.71 12.17
N ALA A 271 10.90 2.98 13.31
CA ALA A 271 11.51 3.68 14.44
C ALA A 271 12.77 2.97 14.92
N GLN A 272 12.70 1.65 15.09
CA GLN A 272 13.84 0.83 15.48
C GLN A 272 14.97 0.91 14.44
N THR A 273 14.65 0.79 13.13
CA THR A 273 15.63 0.85 12.04
C THR A 273 16.39 2.17 12.02
N ILE A 274 15.71 3.30 12.26
CA ILE A 274 16.35 4.62 12.25
C ILE A 274 16.85 5.07 13.64
N GLY A 275 16.66 4.27 14.68
CA GLY A 275 17.10 4.60 16.05
C GLY A 275 16.31 5.73 16.71
N VAL A 276 14.98 5.72 16.54
CA VAL A 276 14.00 6.57 17.25
C VAL A 276 13.18 5.68 18.20
N ASP A 277 12.66 6.23 19.30
CA ASP A 277 11.76 5.49 20.18
C ASP A 277 10.45 5.12 19.47
N GLY A 278 10.31 3.85 19.12
CA GLY A 278 9.11 3.30 18.50
C GLY A 278 8.04 2.84 19.47
N SER A 279 8.26 2.88 20.79
CA SER A 279 7.42 2.16 21.76
C SER A 279 6.01 2.74 21.99
N LEU A 280 5.63 3.79 21.24
CA LEU A 280 4.34 4.49 21.30
C LEU A 280 3.13 3.53 21.30
N CYS A 281 3.09 2.58 20.36
CA CYS A 281 1.97 1.65 20.25
C CYS A 281 1.87 0.71 21.45
N ARG A 282 2.96 0.01 21.80
CA ARG A 282 2.98 -0.86 22.99
C ARG A 282 2.68 -0.12 24.29
N ARG A 283 3.15 1.13 24.46
CA ARG A 283 2.78 1.96 25.62
C ARG A 283 1.28 2.23 25.65
N THR A 284 0.73 2.71 24.53
CA THR A 284 -0.71 2.99 24.41
C THR A 284 -1.57 1.76 24.66
N MET A 285 -1.15 0.58 24.19
CA MET A 285 -1.84 -0.68 24.47
C MET A 285 -1.85 -1.02 25.95
N ARG A 286 -0.71 -0.91 26.64
CA ARG A 286 -0.63 -1.16 28.09
C ARG A 286 -1.51 -0.21 28.89
N GLU A 287 -1.50 1.09 28.54
CA GLU A 287 -2.36 2.10 29.16
C GLU A 287 -3.86 1.78 29.01
N LEU A 288 -4.24 1.21 27.87
CA LEU A 288 -5.62 0.82 27.58
C LEU A 288 -5.98 -0.60 28.05
N GLY A 289 -5.04 -1.32 28.68
CA GLY A 289 -5.25 -2.72 29.08
C GLY A 289 -5.43 -3.67 27.90
N LEU A 290 -4.93 -3.32 26.71
CA LEU A 290 -5.00 -4.13 25.50
C LEU A 290 -3.81 -5.11 25.42
N PRO A 291 -4.03 -6.34 24.94
CA PRO A 291 -3.00 -7.35 24.87
C PRO A 291 -2.03 -7.05 23.71
N THR A 292 -0.72 -7.06 23.96
CA THR A 292 0.31 -6.61 23.00
C THR A 292 0.74 -7.69 22.01
N ASP A 293 0.30 -8.93 22.20
CA ASP A 293 0.55 -10.10 21.35
C ASP A 293 -0.21 -10.04 20.00
N ILE A 294 -1.26 -9.22 19.91
CA ILE A 294 -1.94 -8.93 18.63
C ILE A 294 -1.03 -8.22 17.61
N LEU A 295 0.07 -7.59 18.06
CA LEU A 295 1.10 -7.00 17.20
C LEU A 295 2.01 -8.09 16.63
N ARG A 296 1.47 -8.88 15.71
CA ARG A 296 2.19 -9.96 15.02
C ARG A 296 3.34 -9.43 14.15
N PRO A 297 4.37 -10.23 13.87
CA PRO A 297 5.42 -9.85 12.92
C PRO A 297 4.87 -9.43 11.56
N LEU A 298 5.47 -8.42 10.92
CA LEU A 298 5.00 -7.86 9.65
C LEU A 298 4.86 -8.93 8.55
N GLY A 299 5.79 -9.89 8.49
CA GLY A 299 5.73 -10.99 7.52
C GLY A 299 4.46 -11.84 7.62
N ASP A 300 3.92 -12.04 8.81
CA ASP A 300 2.68 -12.83 9.00
C ASP A 300 1.44 -12.06 8.51
N PHE A 301 1.42 -10.75 8.72
CA PHE A 301 0.36 -9.89 8.17
C PHE A 301 0.38 -9.88 6.64
N LEU A 302 1.56 -9.81 6.04
CA LEU A 302 1.74 -9.80 4.58
C LEU A 302 1.19 -11.04 3.90
N LEU A 303 1.44 -12.24 4.46
CA LEU A 303 0.93 -13.49 3.90
C LEU A 303 -0.60 -13.53 3.88
N GLY A 304 -1.22 -13.14 5.00
CA GLY A 304 -2.68 -13.06 5.09
C GLY A 304 -3.24 -12.04 4.11
N ALA A 305 -2.71 -10.82 4.11
CA ALA A 305 -3.19 -9.72 3.27
C ALA A 305 -3.06 -10.03 1.76
N ALA A 306 -1.93 -10.61 1.33
CA ALA A 306 -1.72 -11.02 -0.06
C ALA A 306 -2.74 -12.06 -0.52
N ALA A 307 -3.16 -12.97 0.36
CA ALA A 307 -4.10 -14.03 0.06
C ALA A 307 -5.56 -13.55 0.02
N VAL A 308 -5.95 -12.64 0.91
CA VAL A 308 -7.39 -12.31 1.13
C VAL A 308 -7.85 -10.99 0.53
N ASN A 309 -6.96 -10.02 0.29
CA ASN A 309 -7.39 -8.72 -0.23
C ASN A 309 -7.91 -8.83 -1.66
N ASP A 310 -8.95 -8.04 -1.98
CA ASP A 310 -9.51 -7.99 -3.32
C ASP A 310 -8.51 -7.38 -4.34
N PRO A 311 -8.56 -7.80 -5.62
CA PRO A 311 -7.76 -7.18 -6.68
C PRO A 311 -7.94 -5.66 -6.78
N GLY A 312 -6.89 -4.97 -7.24
CA GLY A 312 -6.86 -3.52 -7.37
C GLY A 312 -6.26 -2.83 -6.14
N TYR A 313 -6.90 -1.75 -5.67
CA TYR A 313 -6.32 -0.86 -4.65
C TYR A 313 -5.90 -1.60 -3.36
N PRO A 314 -6.72 -2.51 -2.79
CA PRO A 314 -6.32 -3.24 -1.58
C PRO A 314 -5.08 -4.11 -1.78
N GLN A 315 -4.88 -4.72 -2.95
CA GLN A 315 -3.67 -5.47 -3.27
C GLN A 315 -2.47 -4.57 -3.53
N HIS A 316 -2.67 -3.40 -4.14
CA HIS A 316 -1.60 -2.42 -4.34
C HIS A 316 -0.95 -2.06 -3.00
N LEU A 317 -1.74 -1.81 -1.95
CA LEU A 317 -1.24 -1.55 -0.60
C LEU A 317 -0.39 -2.70 -0.04
N VAL A 318 -0.76 -3.96 -0.33
CA VAL A 318 0.08 -5.12 0.05
C VAL A 318 1.41 -5.09 -0.71
N GLY A 319 1.41 -4.70 -1.99
CA GLY A 319 2.64 -4.51 -2.75
C GLY A 319 3.55 -3.45 -2.14
N VAL A 320 2.99 -2.32 -1.71
CA VAL A 320 3.72 -1.27 -0.99
C VAL A 320 4.29 -1.79 0.34
N ASP A 321 3.51 -2.57 1.09
CA ASP A 321 3.98 -3.19 2.33
C ASP A 321 5.11 -4.20 2.12
N ILE A 322 5.08 -4.97 1.04
CA ILE A 322 6.17 -5.89 0.69
C ILE A 322 7.44 -5.10 0.40
N LEU A 323 7.34 -3.99 -0.36
CA LEU A 323 8.48 -3.10 -0.61
C LEU A 323 9.04 -2.52 0.70
N LEU A 324 8.16 -2.05 1.59
CA LEU A 324 8.52 -1.54 2.92
C LEU A 324 9.23 -2.62 3.75
N ALA A 325 8.66 -3.82 3.83
CA ALA A 325 9.20 -4.94 4.59
C ALA A 325 10.58 -5.38 4.09
N ARG A 326 10.85 -5.33 2.78
CA ARG A 326 12.19 -5.56 2.23
C ARG A 326 13.20 -4.52 2.69
N LYS A 327 12.82 -3.24 2.66
CA LYS A 327 13.70 -2.15 3.14
C LYS A 327 13.97 -2.24 4.63
N LEU A 328 13.05 -2.83 5.40
CA LEU A 328 13.22 -3.11 6.84
C LEU A 328 14.03 -4.38 7.14
N GLY A 329 14.38 -5.19 6.14
CA GLY A 329 15.06 -6.47 6.35
C GLY A 329 14.19 -7.52 7.05
N VAL A 330 12.86 -7.46 6.88
CA VAL A 330 11.95 -8.52 7.35
C VAL A 330 12.30 -9.85 6.68
N ASP A 331 12.09 -10.94 7.40
CA ASP A 331 12.36 -12.32 6.94
C ASP A 331 12.00 -12.52 5.46
N PRO A 332 13.01 -12.76 4.59
CA PRO A 332 12.80 -12.83 3.15
C PRO A 332 11.90 -13.99 2.75
N SER A 333 11.80 -15.07 3.55
CA SER A 333 10.96 -16.22 3.20
C SER A 333 9.48 -15.85 3.12
N LYS A 334 8.95 -15.18 4.16
CA LYS A 334 7.55 -14.72 4.22
C LYS A 334 7.28 -13.61 3.22
N VAL A 335 8.21 -12.68 3.08
CA VAL A 335 8.08 -11.55 2.15
C VAL A 335 8.04 -12.04 0.70
N ASN A 336 8.92 -12.97 0.32
CA ASN A 336 8.94 -13.55 -1.03
C ASN A 336 7.69 -14.41 -1.28
N GLN A 337 7.22 -15.17 -0.29
CA GLN A 337 5.99 -15.92 -0.42
C GLN A 337 4.77 -15.00 -0.61
N ALA A 338 4.68 -13.88 0.11
CA ALA A 338 3.62 -12.89 -0.10
C ALA A 338 3.68 -12.27 -1.51
N ALA A 339 4.88 -11.94 -1.99
CA ALA A 339 5.08 -11.41 -3.34
C ALA A 339 4.70 -12.42 -4.45
N ALA A 340 5.01 -13.70 -4.25
CA ALA A 340 4.61 -14.78 -5.14
C ALA A 340 3.09 -14.94 -5.17
N ILE A 341 2.40 -14.86 -4.02
CA ILE A 341 0.93 -14.90 -3.95
C ILE A 341 0.32 -13.73 -4.71
N LEU A 342 0.80 -12.49 -4.50
CA LEU A 342 0.30 -11.32 -5.24
C LEU A 342 0.47 -11.49 -6.76
N THR A 343 1.65 -11.92 -7.20
CA THR A 343 1.92 -12.11 -8.62
C THR A 343 1.09 -13.23 -9.22
N ALA A 344 0.84 -14.32 -8.48
CA ALA A 344 -0.02 -15.39 -8.96
C ALA A 344 -1.49 -14.96 -9.12
N ARG A 345 -1.96 -14.01 -8.30
CA ARG A 345 -3.34 -13.49 -8.35
C ARG A 345 -3.53 -12.42 -9.42
N THR A 346 -2.50 -11.63 -9.71
CA THR A 346 -2.54 -10.50 -10.66
C THR A 346 -1.22 -10.47 -11.43
N ASN A 347 -1.03 -11.44 -12.33
CA ASN A 347 0.25 -11.71 -12.99
C ASN A 347 0.62 -10.71 -14.08
N ASP A 348 -0.30 -9.84 -14.48
CA ASP A 348 -0.12 -8.78 -15.46
C ASP A 348 0.32 -7.45 -14.83
N ASN A 349 0.38 -7.35 -13.51
CA ASN A 349 0.85 -6.17 -12.80
C ASN A 349 2.40 -6.13 -12.72
N PRO A 350 3.10 -5.22 -13.43
CA PRO A 350 4.56 -5.22 -13.48
C PRO A 350 5.20 -4.93 -12.11
N PHE A 351 4.53 -4.18 -11.24
CA PHE A 351 5.03 -3.94 -9.88
C PHE A 351 5.02 -5.22 -9.05
N PHE A 352 3.97 -6.04 -9.14
CA PHE A 352 3.93 -7.31 -8.42
C PHE A 352 4.97 -8.29 -8.96
N GLN A 353 5.17 -8.34 -10.27
CA GLN A 353 6.24 -9.13 -10.86
C GLN A 353 7.63 -8.67 -10.38
N TYR A 354 7.90 -7.37 -10.33
CA TYR A 354 9.13 -6.82 -9.74
C TYR A 354 9.29 -7.27 -8.28
N LEU A 355 8.22 -7.21 -7.49
CA LEU A 355 8.26 -7.70 -6.13
C LEU A 355 8.53 -9.20 -6.07
N ASN A 356 8.09 -10.02 -7.00
CA ASN A 356 8.35 -11.46 -6.93
C ASN A 356 9.76 -11.84 -7.43
N VAL A 357 10.16 -11.37 -8.61
CA VAL A 357 11.37 -11.84 -9.31
C VAL A 357 12.46 -10.78 -9.48
N GLY A 358 12.23 -9.55 -9.03
CA GLY A 358 13.19 -8.44 -9.16
C GLY A 358 13.28 -7.85 -10.56
N ALA A 359 14.38 -7.13 -10.83
CA ALA A 359 14.61 -6.40 -12.08
C ALA A 359 15.07 -7.32 -13.23
N THR A 360 14.17 -8.19 -13.69
CA THR A 360 14.44 -9.07 -14.84
C THR A 360 14.08 -8.40 -16.17
N ALA A 361 14.62 -8.94 -17.27
CA ALA A 361 14.25 -8.50 -18.62
C ALA A 361 12.73 -8.65 -18.88
N GLY A 362 12.09 -9.69 -18.32
CA GLY A 362 10.64 -9.89 -18.42
C GLY A 362 9.84 -8.78 -17.73
N VAL A 363 10.25 -8.39 -16.52
CA VAL A 363 9.61 -7.27 -15.79
C VAL A 363 9.81 -5.96 -16.54
N ARG A 364 11.01 -5.72 -17.09
CA ARG A 364 11.27 -4.54 -17.93
C ARG A 364 10.36 -4.50 -19.16
N ALA A 365 10.22 -5.62 -19.87
CA ALA A 365 9.31 -5.71 -21.02
C ALA A 365 7.85 -5.47 -20.59
N ALA A 366 7.42 -6.00 -19.45
CA ALA A 366 6.08 -5.77 -18.90
C ALA A 366 5.83 -4.29 -18.59
N VAL A 367 6.81 -3.59 -17.99
CA VAL A 367 6.73 -2.14 -17.75
C VAL A 367 6.63 -1.37 -19.06
N LEU A 368 7.52 -1.64 -20.03
CA LEU A 368 7.52 -0.97 -21.34
C LEU A 368 6.21 -1.19 -22.11
N SER A 369 5.64 -2.40 -22.00
CA SER A 369 4.36 -2.73 -22.64
C SER A 369 3.17 -2.08 -21.94
N THR A 370 3.21 -1.94 -20.62
CA THR A 370 2.10 -1.39 -19.82
C THR A 370 2.09 0.13 -19.85
N CYS A 371 3.25 0.76 -19.68
CA CYS A 371 3.38 2.21 -19.56
C CYS A 371 3.08 2.98 -20.85
N PRO A 372 2.67 4.25 -20.76
CA PRO A 372 2.54 5.12 -21.93
C PRO A 372 3.83 5.25 -22.74
N ALA A 373 3.65 5.65 -23.99
CA ALA A 373 4.69 5.74 -25.01
C ALA A 373 4.41 6.93 -25.95
N PRO A 374 5.37 7.53 -26.68
CA PRO A 374 5.09 8.65 -27.59
C PRO A 374 3.99 8.36 -28.61
N GLU A 375 3.91 7.12 -29.10
CA GLU A 375 2.88 6.64 -30.03
C GLU A 375 1.51 6.35 -29.37
N ARG A 376 1.47 6.27 -28.03
CA ARG A 376 0.26 6.06 -27.21
C ARG A 376 0.37 6.80 -25.87
N PRO A 377 0.36 8.15 -25.88
CA PRO A 377 0.52 8.95 -24.67
C PRO A 377 -0.71 8.81 -23.78
N SER A 378 -0.54 8.95 -22.46
CA SER A 378 -1.68 9.01 -21.54
C SER A 378 -2.57 10.22 -21.87
N GLY A 379 -3.89 9.99 -21.88
CA GLY A 379 -4.88 11.02 -22.12
C GLY A 379 -5.35 11.72 -20.84
N ASN A 380 -5.25 11.06 -19.69
CA ASN A 380 -5.62 11.61 -18.39
C ASN A 380 -4.53 11.28 -17.35
N ARG A 381 -3.96 12.26 -16.64
CA ARG A 381 -2.84 12.01 -15.70
C ARG A 381 -3.31 11.88 -14.25
N PHE A 382 -4.23 10.96 -13.96
CA PHE A 382 -4.89 10.91 -12.64
C PHE A 382 -4.81 9.58 -11.89
N GLN A 383 -4.12 8.56 -12.42
CA GLN A 383 -4.06 7.25 -11.77
C GLN A 383 -2.69 6.60 -11.88
N TRP A 384 -2.37 5.76 -10.89
CA TRP A 384 -1.28 4.79 -11.00
C TRP A 384 -1.81 3.53 -11.68
N THR A 385 -1.20 3.16 -12.80
CA THR A 385 -1.64 2.01 -13.61
C THR A 385 -1.77 0.70 -12.80
N TRP A 386 -0.87 0.44 -11.85
CA TRP A 386 -0.86 -0.78 -11.01
C TRP A 386 -1.60 -0.66 -9.67
N GLU A 387 -2.26 0.46 -9.43
CA GLU A 387 -3.19 0.65 -8.30
C GLU A 387 -4.51 -0.10 -8.56
N ARG A 388 -4.81 -0.45 -9.81
CA ARG A 388 -6.13 -0.91 -10.25
C ARG A 388 -6.16 -2.36 -10.67
N VAL A 389 -7.38 -2.86 -10.81
CA VAL A 389 -7.62 -4.08 -11.59
C VAL A 389 -7.13 -3.82 -13.01
N ALA A 390 -6.37 -4.77 -13.54
CA ALA A 390 -5.77 -4.63 -14.85
C ALA A 390 -6.82 -4.42 -15.94
N ARG A 391 -6.48 -3.55 -16.89
CA ARG A 391 -7.27 -3.28 -18.09
C ARG A 391 -6.32 -3.09 -19.27
N PRO A 392 -6.68 -3.51 -20.50
CA PRO A 392 -5.82 -3.37 -21.68
C PRO A 392 -5.40 -1.93 -21.98
N ASP A 393 -6.22 -0.96 -21.60
CA ASP A 393 -6.07 0.47 -21.86
C ASP A 393 -5.71 1.28 -20.60
N ALA A 394 -5.22 0.63 -19.55
CA ALA A 394 -4.91 1.32 -18.28
C ALA A 394 -3.91 2.49 -18.44
N TRP A 395 -3.06 2.44 -19.46
CA TRP A 395 -2.12 3.51 -19.82
C TRP A 395 -2.80 4.84 -20.20
N VAL A 396 -4.06 4.82 -20.65
CA VAL A 396 -4.81 6.03 -21.01
C VAL A 396 -5.04 6.94 -19.81
N ASP A 397 -5.09 6.37 -18.60
CA ASP A 397 -5.30 7.09 -17.34
C ASP A 397 -4.01 7.23 -16.51
N SER A 398 -2.86 6.83 -17.07
CA SER A 398 -1.56 6.86 -16.40
C SER A 398 -1.13 8.28 -16.07
N MET A 399 -0.61 8.50 -14.87
CA MET A 399 -0.02 9.78 -14.48
C MET A 399 1.48 9.87 -14.73
N TYR A 400 2.05 8.89 -15.43
CA TYR A 400 3.48 8.70 -15.73
C TYR A 400 4.38 8.46 -14.51
N TRP A 401 4.05 9.00 -13.34
CA TRP A 401 4.83 8.85 -12.11
C TRP A 401 5.00 7.40 -11.67
N GLU A 402 4.00 6.57 -11.89
CA GLU A 402 4.14 5.15 -11.62
C GLU A 402 5.22 4.55 -12.52
N CYS A 403 5.23 4.89 -13.81
CA CYS A 403 6.21 4.38 -14.77
C CYS A 403 7.63 4.84 -14.44
N ILE A 404 7.78 6.09 -14.02
CA ILE A 404 9.06 6.62 -13.51
C ILE A 404 9.51 5.81 -12.28
N PHE A 405 8.62 5.59 -11.32
CA PHE A 405 8.91 4.78 -10.13
C PHE A 405 9.43 3.38 -10.48
N LEU A 406 8.75 2.64 -11.37
CA LEU A 406 9.25 1.32 -11.78
C LEU A 406 10.48 1.40 -12.67
N GLY A 407 10.59 2.42 -13.53
CA GLY A 407 11.76 2.66 -14.36
C GLY A 407 13.02 2.82 -13.50
N ASP A 408 12.94 3.60 -12.44
CA ASP A 408 14.03 3.82 -11.48
C ASP A 408 14.39 2.54 -10.70
N LEU A 409 13.41 1.70 -10.36
CA LEU A 409 13.65 0.41 -9.70
C LEU A 409 14.28 -0.66 -10.62
N LEU A 410 14.22 -0.47 -11.95
CA LEU A 410 14.71 -1.42 -12.96
C LEU A 410 16.06 -1.04 -13.59
N ARG A 411 16.63 0.08 -13.16
CA ARG A 411 18.00 0.52 -13.45
C ARG A 411 18.97 -0.12 -12.48
#